data_AF-A0A962NY77-F1
#
_entry.id   AF-A0A962NY77-F1
#
_cell.length_a   1.000
_cell.length_b   1.000
_cell.length_c   1.000
_cell.angle_alpha   90.00
_cell.angle_beta   90.00
_cell.angle_gamma   90.00
#
_symmetry.space_group_name_H-M   'P 1'
#
loop_
_entity.id
_entity.type
_entity.pdbx_description
1 polymer ?
#
loop_
_entity_poly.entity_id
_entity_poly.type
_entity_poly.pdbx_seq_one_letter_code
_entity_poly.pdbx_strand_id
1 'polypeptide(L)' 'NFKGNRWQSILWGHLNYQIEHHLFPDTPSHRYPDMAKDVKALCQKYNLTYKCNPSWAKAIKNYTAVFWKYSFPTKK' A
#
# COMPACT_ATOMS: atom_id res chain seq x y z
N ASN A 1 -0.36 1.99 -0.70
CA ASN A 1 -1.21 1.18 0.20
C ASN A 1 -1.90 0.05 -0.53
N PHE A 2 -2.28 -1.01 0.20
CA PHE A 2 -2.97 -2.19 -0.31
C PHE A 2 -4.19 -2.52 0.55
N LYS A 3 -5.33 -2.80 -0.08
CA LYS A 3 -6.51 -3.28 0.65
C LYS A 3 -6.38 -4.79 0.86
N GLY A 4 -6.18 -5.23 2.10
CA GLY A 4 -6.01 -6.64 2.48
C GLY A 4 -6.64 -6.96 3.84
N ASN A 5 -6.93 -8.23 4.07
CA ASN A 5 -7.48 -8.71 5.34
C ASN A 5 -6.46 -8.55 6.48
N ARG A 6 -6.92 -8.54 7.74
CA ARG A 6 -6.07 -8.35 8.93
C ARG A 6 -4.86 -9.30 8.97
N TRP A 7 -5.08 -10.57 8.63
CA TRP A 7 -4.01 -11.58 8.51
C TRP A 7 -2.97 -11.24 7.45
N GLN A 8 -3.39 -10.72 6.29
CA GLN A 8 -2.48 -10.25 5.24
C GLN A 8 -1.72 -9.00 5.66
N SER A 9 -2.27 -8.17 6.55
CA SER A 9 -1.53 -7.03 7.10
C SER A 9 -0.49 -7.45 8.11
N ILE A 10 -0.76 -8.48 8.91
CA ILE A 10 0.19 -9.02 9.88
C ILE A 10 1.33 -9.77 9.18
N LEU A 11 1.01 -10.68 8.24
CA LEU A 11 2.00 -11.48 7.50
C LEU A 11 3.03 -10.64 6.75
N TRP A 12 2.65 -9.44 6.34
CA TRP A 12 3.49 -8.52 5.57
C TRP A 12 3.95 -7.32 6.41
N GLY A 13 3.91 -7.40 7.74
CA GLY A 13 4.48 -6.39 8.62
C GLY A 13 3.86 -4.99 8.47
N HIS A 14 2.57 -4.91 8.14
CA HIS A 14 1.85 -3.65 7.87
C HIS A 14 2.38 -2.83 6.69
N LEU A 15 3.10 -3.45 5.74
CA LEU A 15 3.52 -2.82 4.48
C LEU A 15 2.34 -2.31 3.62
N ASN A 16 1.12 -2.69 3.98
CA ASN A 16 -0.13 -2.25 3.36
C ASN A 16 -0.48 -0.78 3.65
N TYR A 17 0.15 -0.16 4.65
CA TYR A 17 -0.15 1.19 5.15
C TYR A 17 1.07 2.13 5.11
N GLN A 18 1.83 2.09 4.02
CA GLN A 18 3.02 2.93 3.89
C GLN A 18 2.69 4.43 3.90
N ILE A 19 1.57 4.88 3.34
CA ILE A 19 1.22 6.32 3.36
C ILE A 19 1.06 6.79 4.81
N GLU A 20 0.34 6.04 5.64
CA GLU A 20 0.11 6.36 7.04
C GLU A 20 1.39 6.22 7.86
N HIS A 21 2.24 5.23 7.57
CA HIS A 21 3.54 5.09 8.21
C HIS A 21 4.47 6.28 7.92
N HIS A 22 4.51 6.77 6.68
CA HIS A 22 5.33 7.95 6.33
C HIS A 22 4.74 9.26 6.85
N LEU A 23 3.42 9.36 6.99
CA LEU A 23 2.76 10.50 7.63
C LEU A 23 2.93 10.50 9.16
N PHE A 24 2.88 9.32 9.78
CA PHE A 24 2.87 9.12 11.23
C PHE A 24 3.78 7.94 11.64
N PRO A 25 5.11 8.12 11.59
CA PRO A 25 6.06 7.05 11.87
C PRO A 25 5.98 6.54 13.31
N ASP A 26 5.62 7.40 14.26
CA ASP A 26 5.54 7.07 15.69
C ASP A 26 4.25 6.30 16.08
N THR A 27 3.30 6.16 15.15
CA THR A 27 2.04 5.50 15.44
C THR A 27 2.17 3.98 15.29
N PRO A 28 1.70 3.19 16.27
CA PRO A 28 1.74 1.74 16.19
C PRO A 28 0.84 1.20 15.07
N SER A 29 1.33 0.19 14.35
CA SER A 29 0.75 -0.24 13.08
C SER A 29 -0.69 -0.76 13.13
N HIS A 30 -1.18 -1.12 14.32
CA HIS A 30 -2.58 -1.53 14.52
C HIS A 30 -3.59 -0.40 14.25
N ARG A 31 -3.17 0.88 14.34
CA ARG A 31 -4.05 2.05 14.15
C ARG A 31 -4.11 2.54 12.70
N TYR A 32 -3.17 2.13 11.86
CA TYR A 32 -3.15 2.51 10.45
C TYR A 32 -4.44 2.20 9.68
N PRO A 33 -5.16 1.08 9.90
CA PRO A 33 -6.42 0.80 9.21
C PRO A 33 -7.51 1.84 9.46
N ASP A 34 -7.57 2.39 10.67
CA ASP A 34 -8.56 3.41 11.01
C ASP A 34 -8.13 4.78 10.49
N MET A 35 -6.85 5.14 10.66
CA MET A 35 -6.30 6.38 10.13
C MET A 35 -6.36 6.45 8.60
N ALA A 36 -6.20 5.31 7.90
CA ALA A 36 -6.31 5.26 6.45
C ALA A 36 -7.70 5.69 5.94
N LYS A 37 -8.77 5.48 6.72
CA LYS A 37 -10.12 5.93 6.36
C LYS A 37 -10.20 7.45 6.40
N ASP A 38 -9.68 8.05 7.47
CA ASP A 38 -9.68 9.50 7.69
C ASP A 38 -8.75 10.20 6.69
N VAL A 39 -7.54 9.67 6.48
CA VAL A 39 -6.58 10.18 5.48
C VAL A 39 -7.19 10.14 4.08
N LYS A 40 -7.89 9.05 3.72
CA LYS A 40 -8.55 8.97 2.41
C LYS A 40 -9.68 10.00 2.26
N ALA A 41 -10.48 10.22 3.31
CA ALA A 41 -11.53 11.24 3.31
C ALA A 41 -10.94 12.66 3.19
N LEU A 42 -9.83 12.93 3.87
CA LEU A 42 -9.07 14.18 3.74
C LEU A 42 -8.52 14.34 2.32
N CYS A 43 -7.90 13.30 1.75
CA CYS A 43 -7.42 13.35 0.37
C CYS A 43 -8.56 13.67 -0.61
N GLN A 44 -9.76 13.10 -0.42
CA GLN A 44 -10.93 13.43 -1.25
C GLN A 44 -11.35 14.90 -1.08
N LYS A 45 -11.37 15.41 0.16
CA LYS A 45 -11.72 16.81 0.44
C LYS A 45 -10.76 17.81 -0.21
N TYR A 46 -9.46 17.49 -0.23
CA TYR A 46 -8.43 18.36 -0.81
C TYR A 46 -8.09 18.01 -2.27
N ASN A 47 -8.89 17.16 -2.92
CA ASN A 47 -8.68 16.69 -4.29
C ASN A 47 -7.27 16.09 -4.53
N LEU A 48 -6.73 15.41 -3.52
CA LEU A 48 -5.44 14.72 -3.55
C LEU A 48 -5.61 13.25 -3.96
N THR A 49 -4.71 12.78 -4.81
CA THR A 49 -4.70 11.38 -5.27
C THR A 49 -4.17 10.45 -4.18
N TYR A 50 -5.08 9.70 -3.53
CA TYR A 50 -4.70 8.65 -2.60
C TYR A 50 -4.30 7.37 -3.34
N LYS A 51 -2.99 7.10 -3.43
CA LYS A 51 -2.44 5.92 -4.14
C LYS A 51 -2.64 4.62 -3.33
N CYS A 52 -3.75 3.93 -3.59
CA CYS A 52 -4.05 2.63 -3.01
C CYS A 52 -4.42 1.60 -4.07
N ASN A 53 -3.76 0.45 -4.02
CA ASN A 53 -4.07 -0.68 -4.89
C ASN A 53 -5.34 -1.39 -4.38
N PRO A 54 -6.31 -1.63 -5.27
CA PRO A 54 -7.66 -2.06 -4.87
C PRO A 54 -7.73 -3.49 -4.33
N SER A 55 -6.75 -4.35 -4.65
CA SER A 55 -6.70 -5.72 -4.18
C SER A 55 -5.26 -6.23 -4.08
N TRP A 56 -5.05 -7.09 -3.10
CA TRP A 56 -3.83 -7.87 -2.90
C TRP A 56 -3.39 -8.65 -4.14
N ALA A 57 -4.32 -9.27 -4.88
CA ALA A 57 -3.99 -10.02 -6.09
C ALA A 57 -3.42 -9.11 -7.19
N LYS A 58 -3.94 -7.88 -7.30
CA LYS A 58 -3.48 -6.90 -8.28
C LYS A 58 -2.12 -6.33 -7.91
N ALA A 59 -1.85 -6.19 -6.61
CA ALA A 59 -0.54 -5.83 -6.09
C ALA A 59 0.53 -6.86 -6.47
N ILE A 60 0.29 -8.13 -6.14
CA ILE A 60 1.22 -9.22 -6.45
C ILE A 60 1.47 -9.28 -7.95
N LYS A 61 0.41 -9.24 -8.78
CA LYS A 61 0.54 -9.26 -10.24
C LYS A 61 1.43 -8.12 -10.76
N ASN A 62 1.26 -6.91 -10.23
CA ASN A 62 2.08 -5.78 -10.65
C ASN A 62 3.54 -5.97 -10.26
N TYR A 63 3.81 -6.42 -9.02
CA TYR A 63 5.17 -6.66 -8.56
C TYR A 63 5.85 -7.81 -9.32
N THR A 64 5.15 -8.92 -9.55
CA THR A 64 5.70 -10.05 -10.32
C THR A 64 5.96 -9.67 -11.77
N ALA A 65 5.09 -8.86 -12.39
CA ALA A 65 5.31 -8.37 -13.75
C ALA A 65 6.51 -7.42 -13.84
N VAL A 66 6.67 -6.51 -12.87
CA VAL A 66 7.84 -5.62 -12.77
C VAL A 66 9.11 -6.44 -12.56
N PHE A 67 9.08 -7.35 -11.58
CA PHE A 67 10.19 -8.25 -11.28
C PHE A 67 10.58 -9.02 -12.55
N TRP A 68 9.65 -9.71 -13.19
CA TRP A 68 9.89 -10.44 -14.43
C TRP A 68 10.48 -9.58 -15.54
N LYS A 69 9.94 -8.38 -15.76
CA LYS A 69 10.42 -7.46 -16.81
C LYS A 69 11.87 -7.02 -16.57
N TYR A 70 12.25 -6.75 -15.32
CA TYR A 70 13.58 -6.28 -14.96
C TYR A 70 14.55 -7.41 -14.55
N SER A 71 14.07 -8.63 -14.36
CA SER A 71 14.91 -9.81 -14.08
C SER A 71 15.74 -10.23 -15.28
N PHE A 72 15.31 -9.90 -16.50
CA PHE A 72 16.07 -10.19 -17.70
C PHE A 72 16.83 -8.96 -18.17
N PRO A 73 18.10 -9.12 -18.61
CA PRO A 73 18.86 -8.02 -19.19
C PRO A 73 18.14 -7.52 -20.45
N THR A 74 17.91 -6.22 -20.52
CA THR A 74 17.42 -5.58 -21.75
C THR A 74 18.44 -5.84 -22.87
N LYS A 75 18.01 -6.36 -24.02
CA LYS A 75 18.88 -6.48 -25.20
C LYS A 75 19.48 -5.10 -25.48
N LYS A 76 20.83 -5.03 -25.48
CA LYS A 76 21.60 -3.86 -25.87
C LYS A 76 21.34 -3.51 -27.33
#